data_AF-A0A3D2WI28-F1
#
_entry.id   AF-A0A3D2WI28-F1
#
_cell.length_a   1.000
_cell.length_b   1.000
_cell.length_c   1.000
_cell.angle_alpha   90.00
_cell.angle_beta   90.00
_cell.angle_gamma   90.00
#
_symmetry.space_group_name_H-M   'P 1'
#
loop_
_entity.id
_entity.type
_entity.pdbx_description
1 polymer ?
#
loop_
_entity_poly.entity_id
_entity_poly.type
_entity_poly.pdbx_seq_one_letter_code
_entity_poly.pdbx_strand_id
1 'polypeptide(L)'
;MSKYFRFLTLRADLAVAMLLMSIIFLMVIPLPTLIVDILIAANMSIAVVLLMVAVYMTSPLEFSAFPSVLLISTLFRLALSVTTTRLILLNGDAGEIVQTFGNFVVGGNMVVGLIIFLIITVVQFLVITKGSERVAEVSAR
;
A
#
# COMPACT_ATOMS: atom_id res chain seq x y z
N MET A 1 -25.37 15.57 -22.36
CA MET A 1 -25.20 15.23 -20.94
C MET A 1 -24.28 14.03 -20.67
N SER A 2 -23.84 13.23 -21.67
CA SER A 2 -23.05 11.99 -21.45
C SER A 2 -21.52 12.12 -21.61
N LYS A 3 -21.00 13.26 -22.07
CA LYS A 3 -19.58 13.41 -22.46
C LYS A 3 -18.63 13.76 -21.30
N TYR A 4 -19.14 14.47 -20.28
CA TYR A 4 -18.32 14.92 -19.14
C TYR A 4 -17.99 13.80 -18.15
N PHE A 5 -18.93 12.86 -17.92
CA PHE A 5 -18.71 11.73 -17.01
C PHE A 5 -17.59 10.80 -17.48
N ARG A 6 -17.40 10.68 -18.80
CA ARG A 6 -16.32 9.88 -19.40
C ARG A 6 -14.94 10.51 -19.22
N PHE A 7 -14.87 11.83 -19.07
CA PHE A 7 -13.60 12.55 -18.88
C PHE A 7 -13.06 12.40 -17.44
N LEU A 8 -13.95 12.16 -16.47
CA LEU A 8 -13.57 11.95 -15.07
C LEU A 8 -13.06 10.52 -14.84
N THR A 9 -13.68 9.51 -15.45
CA THR A 9 -13.17 8.13 -15.46
C THR A 9 -11.89 7.98 -16.28
N LEU A 10 -11.76 8.66 -17.44
CA LEU A 10 -10.50 8.67 -18.21
C LEU A 10 -9.30 9.17 -17.39
N ARG A 11 -9.50 10.13 -16.48
CA ARG A 11 -8.42 10.68 -15.63
C ARG A 11 -7.96 9.69 -14.57
N ALA A 12 -8.88 8.93 -13.98
CA ALA A 12 -8.54 7.88 -13.01
C ALA A 12 -7.80 6.72 -13.70
N ASP A 13 -8.29 6.27 -14.87
CA ASP A 13 -7.62 5.24 -15.67
C ASP A 13 -6.23 5.69 -16.14
N LEU A 14 -6.08 6.96 -16.55
CA LEU A 14 -4.78 7.55 -16.90
C LEU A 14 -3.85 7.67 -15.68
N ALA A 15 -4.36 8.02 -14.51
CA ALA A 15 -3.57 8.11 -13.28
C ALA A 15 -3.08 6.72 -12.85
N VAL A 16 -3.95 5.71 -12.89
CA VAL A 16 -3.59 4.31 -12.62
C VAL A 16 -2.59 3.80 -13.65
N ALA A 17 -2.81 4.06 -14.94
CA ALA A 17 -1.89 3.66 -16.01
C ALA A 17 -0.52 4.35 -15.90
N MET A 18 -0.47 5.65 -15.57
CA MET A 18 0.77 6.38 -15.35
C MET A 18 1.51 5.84 -14.12
N LEU A 19 0.78 5.50 -13.06
CA LEU A 19 1.35 4.94 -11.83
C LEU A 19 1.88 3.52 -12.08
N LEU A 20 1.16 2.69 -12.84
CA LEU A 20 1.67 1.38 -13.31
C LEU A 20 2.92 1.51 -14.18
N MET A 21 2.94 2.47 -15.10
CA MET A 21 4.14 2.80 -15.90
C MET A 21 5.30 3.23 -15.01
N SER A 22 5.04 4.02 -13.96
CA SER A 22 6.03 4.43 -12.97
C SER A 22 6.59 3.20 -12.23
N ILE A 23 5.75 2.25 -11.80
CA ILE A 23 6.19 0.98 -11.18
C ILE A 23 7.15 0.21 -12.09
N ILE A 24 6.81 0.09 -13.37
CA ILE A 24 7.66 -0.60 -14.36
C ILE A 24 8.99 0.16 -14.54
N PHE A 25 8.95 1.49 -14.62
CA PHE A 25 10.14 2.32 -14.72
C PHE A 25 11.06 2.19 -13.49
N LEU A 26 10.48 2.18 -12.28
CA LEU A 26 11.18 1.99 -11.01
C LEU A 26 11.81 0.59 -10.89
N MET A 27 11.26 -0.41 -11.59
CA MET A 27 11.85 -1.74 -11.68
C MET A 27 13.09 -1.78 -12.60
N VAL A 28 13.16 -0.90 -13.61
CA VAL A 28 14.28 -0.83 -14.55
C VAL A 28 15.40 0.09 -14.03
N ILE A 29 15.05 1.25 -13.48
CA ILE A 29 16.01 2.26 -13.02
C ILE A 29 16.22 2.13 -11.50
N PRO A 30 17.45 1.83 -11.03
CA PRO A 30 17.73 1.81 -9.60
C PRO A 30 17.59 3.23 -9.02
N LEU A 31 16.64 3.42 -8.10
CA LEU A 31 16.56 4.65 -7.32
C LEU A 31 17.62 4.68 -6.23
N PRO A 32 18.17 5.87 -5.91
CA PRO A 32 18.98 6.04 -4.71
C PRO A 32 18.13 5.78 -3.45
N THR A 33 18.74 5.15 -2.46
CA THR A 33 18.10 4.73 -1.20
C THR A 33 17.45 5.89 -0.45
N LEU A 34 18.05 7.09 -0.50
CA LEU A 34 17.51 8.31 0.11
C LEU A 34 16.12 8.72 -0.42
N ILE A 35 15.87 8.55 -1.73
CA ILE A 35 14.55 8.84 -2.31
C ILE A 35 13.53 7.79 -1.84
N VAL A 36 13.94 6.54 -1.76
CA VAL A 36 13.09 5.42 -1.31
C VAL A 36 12.68 5.61 0.14
N ASP A 37 13.59 6.01 1.02
CA ASP A 37 13.28 6.30 2.42
C ASP A 37 12.25 7.44 2.55
N ILE A 38 12.43 8.55 1.82
CA ILE A 38 11.47 9.66 1.83
C ILE A 38 10.08 9.19 1.37
N LEU A 39 10.02 8.38 0.31
CA LEU A 39 8.77 7.84 -0.22
C LEU A 39 8.09 6.86 0.75
N ILE A 40 8.86 6.02 1.44
CA ILE A 40 8.34 5.13 2.49
C ILE A 40 7.79 5.95 3.65
N ALA A 41 8.53 6.95 4.14
CA ALA A 41 8.07 7.84 5.21
C ALA A 41 6.76 8.55 4.84
N ALA A 42 6.66 9.04 3.59
CA ALA A 42 5.43 9.64 3.07
C ALA A 42 4.28 8.61 3.00
N ASN A 43 4.53 7.38 2.54
CA ASN A 43 3.51 6.31 2.51
C ASN A 43 2.96 6.01 3.91
N MET A 44 3.84 5.86 4.90
CA MET A 44 3.45 5.60 6.28
C MET A 44 2.64 6.76 6.86
N SER A 45 3.07 8.00 6.60
CA SER A 45 2.35 9.21 7.03
C SER A 45 0.94 9.28 6.43
N ILE A 46 0.81 9.04 5.12
CA ILE A 46 -0.49 8.98 4.45
C ILE A 46 -1.35 7.85 5.04
N ALA A 47 -0.77 6.67 5.30
CA ALA A 47 -1.50 5.55 5.89
C ALA A 47 -2.06 5.88 7.29
N VAL A 48 -1.30 6.57 8.13
CA VAL A 48 -1.76 7.03 9.46
C VAL A 48 -2.86 8.07 9.33
N VAL A 49 -2.72 9.04 8.42
CA VAL A 49 -3.78 10.03 8.15
C VAL A 49 -5.06 9.34 7.67
N LEU A 50 -4.95 8.39 6.75
CA LEU A 50 -6.10 7.62 6.26
C LEU A 50 -6.76 6.78 7.35
N LEU A 51 -5.97 6.21 8.26
CA LEU A 51 -6.49 5.50 9.43
C LEU A 51 -7.30 6.45 10.32
N MET A 52 -6.76 7.64 10.62
CA MET A 52 -7.48 8.65 11.40
C MET A 52 -8.77 9.07 10.71
N VAL A 53 -8.72 9.39 9.42
CA VAL A 53 -9.91 9.73 8.63
C VAL A 53 -10.95 8.61 8.67
N ALA A 54 -10.53 7.35 8.54
CA ALA A 54 -11.42 6.20 8.60
C ALA A 54 -12.10 6.03 9.98
N VAL A 55 -11.38 6.28 11.08
CA VAL A 55 -11.91 6.17 12.45
C VAL A 55 -12.91 7.28 12.76
N TYR A 56 -12.69 8.50 12.26
CA TYR A 56 -13.55 9.67 12.50
C TYR A 56 -14.67 9.83 11.46
N MET A 57 -14.75 8.95 10.46
CA MET A 57 -15.74 9.04 9.39
C MET A 57 -17.15 8.75 9.92
N THR A 58 -18.01 9.77 9.96
CA THR A 58 -19.39 9.65 10.49
C THR A 58 -20.48 9.72 9.43
N SER A 59 -20.17 10.14 8.20
CA SER A 59 -21.18 10.37 7.16
C SER A 59 -21.04 9.43 5.93
N PRO A 60 -22.14 8.94 5.34
CA PRO A 60 -22.11 8.09 4.13
C PRO A 60 -21.50 8.75 2.88
N LEU A 61 -21.49 10.09 2.82
CA LEU A 61 -20.93 10.85 1.69
C LEU A 61 -19.39 10.75 1.65
N GLU A 62 -18.74 10.71 2.82
CA GLU A 62 -17.29 10.50 2.94
C GLU A 62 -16.87 9.08 2.49
N PHE A 63 -17.78 8.12 2.63
CA PHE A 63 -17.59 6.73 2.20
C PHE A 63 -17.47 6.56 0.68
N SER A 64 -17.98 7.52 -0.11
CA SER A 64 -17.90 7.45 -1.58
C SER A 64 -16.51 7.84 -2.12
N ALA A 65 -15.84 8.80 -1.47
CA ALA A 65 -14.49 9.22 -1.87
C ALA A 65 -13.39 8.31 -1.31
N PHE A 66 -13.65 7.67 -0.17
CA PHE A 66 -12.69 6.84 0.56
C PHE A 66 -12.10 5.66 -0.25
N PRO A 67 -12.88 4.84 -0.98
CA PRO A 67 -12.35 3.75 -1.80
C PRO A 67 -11.35 4.21 -2.86
N SER A 68 -11.60 5.36 -3.49
CA SER A 68 -10.71 5.91 -4.52
C SER A 68 -9.36 6.32 -3.95
N VAL A 69 -9.35 6.95 -2.76
CA VAL A 69 -8.11 7.36 -2.08
C VAL A 69 -7.33 6.13 -1.60
N LEU A 70 -8.03 5.13 -1.05
CA LEU A 70 -7.43 3.85 -0.68
C LEU A 70 -6.81 3.13 -1.89
N LEU A 71 -7.46 3.14 -3.05
CA LEU A 71 -6.93 2.54 -4.28
C LEU A 71 -5.59 3.17 -4.66
N ILE A 72 -5.53 4.51 -4.72
CA ILE A 72 -4.30 5.24 -5.06
C ILE A 72 -3.19 4.96 -4.02
N SER A 73 -3.51 5.01 -2.73
CA SER A 73 -2.57 4.70 -1.65
C SER A 73 -2.03 3.27 -1.73
N THR A 74 -2.89 2.31 -2.09
CA THR A 74 -2.53 0.90 -2.27
C THR A 74 -1.62 0.70 -3.47
N LEU A 75 -1.90 1.37 -4.59
CA LEU A 75 -1.05 1.34 -5.77
C LEU A 75 0.33 1.96 -5.50
N PHE A 76 0.38 3.08 -4.78
CA PHE A 76 1.64 3.68 -4.32
C PHE A 76 2.41 2.71 -3.41
N ARG A 77 1.73 2.04 -2.48
CA ARG A 77 2.33 1.00 -1.63
C ARG A 77 2.90 -0.17 -2.45
N LEU A 78 2.20 -0.61 -3.49
CA LEU A 78 2.68 -1.67 -4.39
C LEU A 78 3.98 -1.24 -5.08
N ALA A 79 4.04 -0.01 -5.59
CA ALA A 79 5.22 0.55 -6.23
C ALA A 79 6.46 0.53 -5.34
N LEU A 80 6.30 1.00 -4.10
CA LEU A 80 7.38 1.04 -3.12
C LEU A 80 7.80 -0.37 -2.73
N SER A 81 6.85 -1.27 -2.47
CA SER A 81 7.16 -2.65 -2.07
C SER A 81 7.99 -3.39 -3.12
N VAL A 82 7.66 -3.23 -4.42
CA VAL A 82 8.42 -3.82 -5.53
C VAL A 82 9.82 -3.20 -5.63
N THR A 83 9.92 -1.87 -5.55
CA THR A 83 11.20 -1.14 -5.64
C THR A 83 12.14 -1.50 -4.48
N THR A 84 11.63 -1.48 -3.25
CA THR A 84 12.37 -1.83 -2.04
C THR A 84 12.81 -3.28 -2.07
N THR A 85 11.93 -4.23 -2.45
CA THR A 85 12.31 -5.65 -2.56
C THR A 85 13.44 -5.85 -3.57
N ARG A 86 13.38 -5.18 -4.72
CA ARG A 86 14.46 -5.22 -5.71
C ARG A 86 15.77 -4.67 -5.14
N LEU A 87 15.74 -3.55 -4.42
CA LEU A 87 16.93 -2.97 -3.79
C LEU A 87 17.53 -3.91 -2.73
N ILE A 88 16.70 -4.53 -1.89
CA ILE A 88 17.13 -5.56 -0.93
C ILE A 88 17.86 -6.70 -1.66
N LEU A 89 17.26 -7.23 -2.74
CA LEU A 89 17.79 -8.41 -3.43
C LEU A 89 19.02 -8.14 -4.31
N LEU A 90 19.15 -6.95 -4.90
CA LEU A 90 20.25 -6.62 -5.82
C LEU A 90 21.43 -5.95 -5.12
N ASN A 91 21.16 -5.02 -4.19
CA ASN A 91 22.20 -4.19 -3.58
C ASN A 91 22.44 -4.53 -2.11
N GLY A 92 21.54 -5.28 -1.46
CA GLY A 92 21.60 -5.56 -0.02
C GLY A 92 21.31 -4.32 0.86
N ASP A 93 21.03 -3.18 0.25
CA ASP A 93 20.69 -1.92 0.92
C ASP A 93 19.36 -1.41 0.38
N ALA A 94 18.42 -1.20 1.29
CA ALA A 94 17.03 -0.87 1.01
C ALA A 94 16.60 0.46 1.62
N GLY A 95 17.55 1.22 2.17
CA GLY A 95 17.29 2.43 2.94
C GLY A 95 17.32 2.21 4.45
N GLU A 96 17.54 3.31 5.16
CA GLU A 96 17.70 3.36 6.60
C GLU A 96 16.40 3.03 7.33
N ILE A 97 15.24 3.42 6.76
CA ILE A 97 13.94 3.14 7.37
C ILE A 97 13.68 1.63 7.37
N VAL A 98 13.92 0.96 6.25
CA VAL A 98 13.69 -0.49 6.10
C VAL A 98 14.63 -1.26 7.02
N GLN A 99 15.91 -0.87 7.08
CA GLN A 99 16.88 -1.53 7.94
C GLN A 99 16.56 -1.34 9.43
N THR A 100 16.15 -0.13 9.83
CA THR A 100 15.75 0.17 11.21
C THR A 100 14.48 -0.58 11.60
N PHE A 101 13.46 -0.60 10.74
CA PHE A 101 12.24 -1.37 10.96
C PHE A 101 12.52 -2.87 11.03
N GLY A 102 13.37 -3.38 10.15
CA GLY A 102 13.80 -4.77 10.16
C GLY A 102 14.39 -5.14 11.52
N ASN A 103 15.41 -4.40 11.96
CA ASN A 103 16.08 -4.60 13.25
C ASN A 103 15.12 -4.48 14.44
N PHE A 104 14.18 -3.53 14.38
CA PHE A 104 13.13 -3.36 15.39
C PHE A 104 12.22 -4.58 15.48
N VAL A 105 11.79 -5.15 14.34
CA VAL A 105 10.87 -6.30 14.29
C VAL A 105 11.55 -7.60 14.70
N VAL A 106 12.78 -7.88 14.25
CA VAL A 106 13.50 -9.09 14.69
C VAL A 106 13.99 -9.00 16.14
N GLY A 107 14.14 -7.80 16.71
CA GLY A 107 14.63 -7.63 18.08
C GLY A 107 15.99 -8.29 18.33
N GLY A 108 16.83 -8.38 17.29
CA GLY A 108 18.12 -9.07 17.32
C GLY A 108 18.08 -10.60 17.12
N ASN A 109 16.90 -11.21 16.95
CA ASN A 109 16.74 -12.64 16.68
C ASN A 109 15.94 -12.90 15.40
N MET A 110 16.61 -13.44 14.39
CA MET A 110 16.00 -13.75 13.09
C MET A 110 14.82 -14.74 13.20
N VAL A 111 14.86 -15.67 14.16
CA VAL A 111 13.77 -16.61 14.43
C VAL A 111 12.51 -15.89 14.92
N VAL A 112 12.67 -14.89 15.80
CA VAL A 112 11.55 -14.07 16.29
C VAL A 112 10.90 -13.31 15.14
N GLY A 113 11.70 -12.71 14.24
CA GLY A 113 11.16 -12.05 13.06
C GLY A 113 10.43 -13.00 12.10
N LEU A 114 10.93 -14.21 11.89
CA LEU A 114 10.25 -15.22 11.07
C LEU A 114 8.89 -15.60 11.66
N ILE A 115 8.81 -15.77 12.98
CA ILE A 115 7.56 -16.06 13.68
C ILE A 115 6.57 -14.90 13.53
N ILE A 116 7.02 -13.66 13.74
CA ILE A 116 6.18 -12.46 13.58
C ILE A 116 5.67 -12.35 12.13
N PHE A 117 6.54 -12.58 11.14
CA PHE A 117 6.17 -12.58 9.73
C PHE A 117 5.05 -13.58 9.45
N LEU A 118 5.18 -14.84 9.93
CA LEU A 118 4.15 -15.86 9.77
C LEU A 118 2.82 -15.46 10.42
N ILE A 119 2.85 -14.92 11.64
CA ILE A 119 1.63 -14.46 12.33
C ILE A 119 0.93 -13.38 11.49
N ILE A 120 1.66 -12.36 11.03
CA ILE A 120 1.09 -11.28 10.23
C ILE A 120 0.53 -11.83 8.92
N THR A 121 1.25 -12.69 8.20
CA THR A 121 0.77 -13.29 6.95
C THR A 121 -0.53 -14.07 7.14
N VAL A 122 -0.64 -14.87 8.20
CA VAL A 122 -1.86 -15.64 8.51
C VAL A 122 -3.02 -14.72 8.85
N VAL A 123 -2.80 -13.72 9.70
CA VAL A 123 -3.84 -12.75 10.07
C VAL A 123 -4.31 -11.97 8.85
N GLN A 124 -3.40 -11.51 7.99
CA GLN A 124 -3.74 -10.80 6.74
C GLN A 124 -4.64 -11.66 5.85
N PHE A 125 -4.33 -12.94 5.68
CA PHE A 125 -5.16 -13.85 4.90
C PHE A 125 -6.54 -14.06 5.54
N LEU A 126 -6.58 -14.38 6.83
CA LEU A 126 -7.83 -14.64 7.55
C LEU A 126 -8.79 -13.44 7.56
N VAL A 127 -8.28 -12.23 7.76
CA VAL A 127 -9.09 -11.00 7.77
C VAL A 127 -9.71 -10.75 6.40
N ILE A 128 -8.97 -10.96 5.31
CA ILE A 128 -9.50 -10.81 3.96
C ILE A 128 -10.61 -11.83 3.70
N THR A 129 -10.37 -13.11 3.99
CA THR A 129 -11.37 -14.17 3.79
C THR A 129 -12.65 -13.90 4.59
N LYS A 130 -12.51 -13.55 5.87
CA LYS A 130 -13.66 -13.29 6.76
C LYS A 130 -14.38 -11.98 6.45
N GLY A 131 -13.67 -10.96 6.01
CA GLY A 131 -14.26 -9.70 5.57
C GLY A 131 -15.11 -9.89 4.31
N SER A 132 -14.60 -10.61 3.32
CA SER A 132 -15.32 -10.93 2.09
C SER A 132 -16.58 -11.78 2.35
N GLU A 133 -16.52 -12.72 3.29
CA GLU A 133 -17.66 -13.58 3.67
C GLU A 133 -18.87 -12.75 4.15
N ARG A 134 -18.66 -11.75 5.02
CA ARG A 134 -19.73 -10.87 5.52
C ARG A 134 -20.32 -9.97 4.43
N VAL A 135 -19.50 -9.46 3.51
CA VAL A 135 -19.98 -8.64 2.39
C VAL A 135 -20.80 -9.49 1.40
N ALA A 136 -20.39 -10.75 1.18
CA ALA A 136 -21.13 -11.70 0.35
C ALA A 136 -22.51 -12.05 0.94
N GLU A 137 -22.60 -12.23 2.26
CA GLU A 137 -23.87 -12.48 2.95
C GLU A 137 -24.87 -11.32 2.75
N VAL A 138 -24.41 -10.08 2.93
CA VAL A 138 -25.26 -8.88 2.79
C VAL A 138 -25.68 -8.64 1.34
N SER A 139 -24.87 -9.04 0.36
CA SER A 139 -25.23 -8.90 -1.06
C SER A 139 -26.25 -9.95 -1.54
N ALA A 140 -26.34 -11.09 -0.83
CA ALA A 140 -27.23 -12.19 -1.17
C ALA A 140 -28.64 -12.05 -0.56
N ARG A 141 -28.83 -11.08 0.34
CA ARG A 141 -30.07 -10.83 1.08
C ARG A 141 -30.73 -9.53 0.62
#